data_AF-A0A1A9S4R9-F1
#
_entry.id   AF-A0A1A9S4R9-F1
#
_cell.length_a   1.000
_cell.length_b   1.000
_cell.length_c   1.000
_cell.angle_alpha   90.00
_cell.angle_beta   90.00
_cell.angle_gamma   90.00
#
_symmetry.space_group_name_H-M   'P 1'
#
loop_
_entity.id
_entity.type
_entity.pdbx_description
1 polymer ?
#
loop_
_entity_poly.entity_id
_entity_poly.type
_entity_poly.pdbx_seq_one_letter_code
_entity_poly.pdbx_strand_id
1 'polypeptide(L)'
;MANITEELNNPQWAEGIYQLETTDPVLGGPNGIANRQAKELAARTQYLKKKQEEYRPGAASTTKAGIVQLSSATDSNSEELAATPKSVKAAYDKAVESAGKGLPVGAVIGFPRAITSQEGFLKADGSTFAQATYPDLYRVLGSNRLPNLTRSDIGMTAYFPIADIPDGWIKYDDIATKVTQAAYPELYRKLVAQYGSIANVKPVDDYFVRNVGSSGQIGQQYPWTVGDHHHVFGLVAYGNDDLLLKRLPVDKYYPNQIKAGDPMFVIYGQLGGNEGKNNGTDMFSAVHEQAAIGKYSQKHAIPITYDHAYTDQYTPKPYYQDNTPKYIGMVLCIKAKDSLDDIVFWIKAYGKVTNAGALDASTLAAQLQDKADKNHTHRAADISDLGDAIKQQMAAAMQHQAGTNGYTKLANGLIDQWGEMLMGWQGEGPVKVVFPIAFTSECFNVQITVKSSGRSGSVGTDLTIGAGEITATGFSAMLNTWAQGAAANDFQGFAWRAIGK
;
A
#
# COMPACT_ATOMS: atom_id res chain seq x y z
N MET A 1 76.75 -8.52 -63.79
CA MET A 1 76.45 -7.07 -63.80
C MET A 1 76.64 -6.55 -62.38
N ALA A 2 77.00 -5.27 -62.22
CA ALA A 2 77.03 -4.63 -60.90
C ALA A 2 75.68 -3.97 -60.64
N ASN A 3 75.04 -4.30 -59.53
CA ASN A 3 73.74 -3.74 -59.15
C ASN A 3 73.97 -2.57 -58.17
N ILE A 4 73.07 -1.59 -58.16
CA ILE A 4 73.02 -0.60 -57.08
C ILE A 4 72.42 -1.29 -55.85
N THR A 5 73.20 -1.42 -54.78
CA THR A 5 72.70 -1.93 -53.50
C THR A 5 71.83 -0.86 -52.84
N GLU A 6 70.57 -1.19 -52.55
CA GLU A 6 69.66 -0.33 -51.80
C GLU A 6 70.06 -0.29 -50.32
N GLU A 7 69.96 0.87 -49.66
CA GLU A 7 70.33 1.06 -48.24
C GLU A 7 69.21 0.59 -47.29
N LEU A 8 68.90 -0.71 -47.38
CA LEU A 8 67.82 -1.46 -46.72
C LEU A 8 67.65 -1.18 -45.22
N ASN A 9 68.73 -0.85 -44.52
CA ASN A 9 68.73 -0.73 -43.06
C ASN A 9 68.20 0.63 -42.55
N ASN A 10 68.26 1.69 -43.36
CA ASN A 10 67.81 3.03 -42.94
C ASN A 10 67.44 3.95 -44.14
N PRO A 11 66.38 3.63 -44.91
CA PRO A 11 65.96 4.49 -46.02
C PRO A 11 65.51 5.87 -45.53
N GLN A 12 66.26 6.90 -45.91
CA GLN A 12 65.99 8.31 -45.58
C GLN A 12 65.21 9.01 -46.70
N TRP A 13 64.32 9.93 -46.35
CA TRP A 13 63.64 10.80 -47.31
C TRP A 13 64.51 12.03 -47.61
N ALA A 14 65.31 11.96 -48.67
CA ALA A 14 66.00 13.14 -49.19
C ALA A 14 64.97 14.18 -49.70
N GLU A 15 65.19 15.46 -49.41
CA GLU A 15 64.26 16.56 -49.72
C GLU A 15 64.07 16.76 -51.23
N GLY A 16 65.17 16.67 -52.00
CA GLY A 16 65.17 16.57 -53.47
C GLY A 16 65.56 15.18 -53.96
N ILE A 17 65.53 15.00 -55.29
CA ILE A 17 66.44 14.08 -55.99
C ILE A 17 67.48 14.98 -56.65
N TYR A 18 68.75 14.64 -56.54
CA TYR A 18 69.85 15.40 -57.11
C TYR A 18 69.70 15.54 -58.63
N GLN A 19 70.06 16.69 -59.17
CA GLN A 19 70.22 16.88 -60.61
C GLN A 19 71.71 16.78 -60.95
N LEU A 20 72.06 15.99 -61.96
CA LEU A 20 73.43 15.95 -62.46
C LEU A 20 73.75 17.28 -63.15
N GLU A 21 74.78 17.96 -62.65
CA GLU A 21 75.21 19.25 -63.17
C GLU A 21 76.19 19.07 -64.34
N THR A 22 76.30 20.10 -65.20
CA THR A 22 77.23 20.06 -66.36
C THR A 22 78.70 20.04 -65.96
N THR A 23 79.00 20.32 -64.69
CA THR A 23 80.33 20.21 -64.08
C THR A 23 80.60 18.87 -63.39
N ASP A 24 79.60 17.99 -63.27
CA ASP A 24 79.77 16.73 -62.55
C ASP A 24 80.62 15.72 -63.34
N PRO A 25 81.67 15.12 -62.72
CA PRO A 25 82.47 14.10 -63.38
C PRO A 25 81.66 12.82 -63.53
N VAL A 26 81.72 12.18 -64.70
CA VAL A 26 80.98 10.93 -65.01
C VAL A 26 81.62 9.72 -64.30
N LEU A 27 81.48 9.69 -62.98
CA LEU A 27 81.96 8.63 -62.10
C LEU A 27 80.86 7.61 -61.86
N GLY A 28 81.14 6.36 -62.23
CA GLY A 28 80.34 5.18 -61.91
C GLY A 28 80.75 4.51 -60.59
N GLY A 29 80.25 3.30 -60.37
CA GLY A 29 80.51 2.53 -59.13
C GLY A 29 79.63 2.97 -57.95
N PRO A 30 79.78 2.33 -56.76
CA PRO A 30 78.82 2.46 -55.65
C PRO A 30 78.66 3.88 -55.08
N ASN A 31 79.72 4.68 -55.16
CA ASN A 31 79.77 6.06 -54.68
C ASN A 31 79.94 7.08 -55.83
N GLY A 32 79.74 6.65 -57.08
CA GLY A 32 79.81 7.50 -58.25
C GLY A 32 78.57 8.40 -58.38
N ILE A 33 78.78 9.68 -58.68
CA ILE A 33 77.72 10.70 -58.71
C ILE A 33 76.61 10.37 -59.74
N ALA A 34 76.97 9.69 -60.84
CA ALA A 34 76.01 9.22 -61.85
C ALA A 34 74.95 8.24 -61.30
N ASN A 35 75.25 7.54 -60.19
CA ASN A 35 74.30 6.62 -59.53
C ASN A 35 73.48 7.29 -58.41
N ARG A 36 73.73 8.56 -58.10
CA ARG A 36 73.09 9.27 -56.97
C ARG A 36 71.57 9.36 -57.11
N GLN A 37 71.09 9.74 -58.29
CA GLN A 37 69.66 9.89 -58.58
C GLN A 37 68.89 8.58 -58.36
N ALA A 38 69.47 7.46 -58.82
CA ALA A 38 68.89 6.12 -58.66
C ALA A 38 68.89 5.66 -57.19
N LYS A 39 69.97 5.94 -56.44
CA LYS A 39 70.03 5.67 -54.98
C LYS A 39 68.96 6.45 -54.20
N GLU A 40 68.83 7.75 -54.45
CA GLU A 40 67.86 8.62 -53.77
C GLU A 40 66.41 8.21 -54.10
N LEU A 41 66.13 7.80 -55.34
CA LEU A 41 64.83 7.26 -55.74
C LEU A 41 64.51 5.89 -55.09
N ALA A 42 65.49 4.99 -55.00
CA ALA A 42 65.33 3.69 -54.33
C ALA A 42 65.08 3.86 -52.84
N ALA A 43 65.84 4.72 -52.16
CA ALA A 43 65.65 5.06 -50.74
C ALA A 43 64.26 5.66 -50.47
N ARG A 44 63.80 6.60 -51.30
CA ARG A 44 62.43 7.15 -51.23
C ARG A 44 61.36 6.06 -51.42
N THR A 45 61.56 5.13 -52.36
CA THR A 45 60.62 4.03 -52.62
C THR A 45 60.51 3.09 -51.42
N GLN A 46 61.64 2.72 -50.80
CA GLN A 46 61.64 1.90 -49.58
C GLN A 46 61.04 2.65 -48.38
N TYR A 47 61.33 3.95 -48.21
CA TYR A 47 60.73 4.78 -47.16
C TYR A 47 59.21 4.82 -47.27
N LEU A 48 58.66 5.04 -48.47
CA LEU A 48 57.22 5.04 -48.72
C LEU A 48 56.59 3.67 -48.46
N LYS A 49 57.24 2.57 -48.89
CA LYS A 49 56.77 1.21 -48.58
C LYS A 49 56.72 0.98 -47.06
N LYS A 50 57.81 1.29 -46.34
CA LYS A 50 57.88 1.16 -44.88
C LYS A 50 56.78 1.97 -44.19
N LYS A 51 56.53 3.21 -44.63
CA LYS A 51 55.44 4.03 -44.11
C LYS A 51 54.05 3.48 -44.47
N GLN A 52 53.85 2.92 -45.65
CA GLN A 52 52.59 2.27 -46.03
C GLN A 52 52.31 1.01 -45.19
N GLU A 53 53.34 0.27 -44.81
CA GLU A 53 53.26 -0.89 -43.92
C GLU A 53 53.02 -0.46 -42.46
N GLU A 54 53.62 0.64 -42.01
CA GLU A 54 53.41 1.26 -40.69
C GLU A 54 52.01 1.89 -40.54
N TYR A 55 51.47 2.49 -41.61
CA TYR A 55 50.12 3.09 -41.63
C TYR A 55 48.99 2.11 -41.95
N ARG A 56 49.27 0.84 -42.25
CA ARG A 56 48.23 -0.20 -42.42
C ARG A 56 47.65 -0.56 -41.05
N PRO A 57 46.37 -0.26 -40.76
CA PRO A 57 45.77 -0.70 -39.51
C PRO A 57 45.64 -2.23 -39.53
N GLY A 58 45.99 -2.89 -38.42
CA GLY A 58 45.69 -4.30 -38.22
C GLY A 58 44.19 -4.54 -38.01
N ALA A 59 43.82 -5.77 -37.64
CA ALA A 59 42.48 -6.02 -37.08
C ALA A 59 42.26 -5.15 -35.83
N ALA A 60 41.05 -4.63 -35.64
CA ALA A 60 40.70 -3.95 -34.40
C ALA A 60 40.48 -4.96 -33.26
N SER A 61 40.55 -4.46 -32.03
CA SER A 61 40.14 -5.17 -30.81
C SER A 61 39.44 -4.20 -29.87
N THR A 62 38.90 -4.73 -28.77
CA THR A 62 38.36 -3.93 -27.64
C THR A 62 39.38 -2.97 -27.01
N THR A 63 40.67 -3.12 -27.30
CA THR A 63 41.78 -2.32 -26.74
C THR A 63 42.62 -1.58 -27.80
N LYS A 64 42.37 -1.79 -29.10
CA LYS A 64 43.18 -1.20 -30.19
C LYS A 64 42.35 -0.95 -31.44
N ALA A 65 42.42 0.28 -31.98
CA ALA A 65 41.78 0.62 -33.25
C ALA A 65 42.39 -0.12 -34.45
N GLY A 66 41.57 -0.45 -35.45
CA GLY A 66 41.95 -1.21 -36.64
C GLY A 66 40.78 -1.38 -37.61
N ILE A 67 40.91 -2.31 -38.56
CA ILE A 67 39.87 -2.71 -39.51
C ILE A 67 39.03 -3.86 -38.93
N VAL A 68 37.73 -3.88 -39.20
CA VAL A 68 36.78 -4.91 -38.74
C VAL A 68 35.88 -5.35 -39.89
N GLN A 69 35.54 -6.63 -39.97
CA GLN A 69 34.57 -7.16 -40.93
C GLN A 69 33.14 -7.05 -40.37
N LEU A 70 32.19 -6.64 -41.21
CA LEU A 70 30.79 -6.44 -40.80
C LEU A 70 29.97 -7.73 -40.87
N SER A 71 29.14 -7.98 -39.85
CA SER A 71 28.21 -9.12 -39.77
C SER A 71 26.76 -8.66 -39.58
N SER A 72 25.82 -9.37 -40.22
CA SER A 72 24.37 -9.13 -40.10
C SER A 72 23.63 -10.27 -39.39
N ALA A 73 24.33 -11.17 -38.71
CA ALA A 73 23.72 -12.14 -37.81
C ALA A 73 23.18 -11.45 -36.54
N THR A 74 22.13 -12.01 -35.93
CA THR A 74 21.46 -11.48 -34.71
C THR A 74 21.87 -12.18 -33.41
N ASP A 75 22.80 -13.11 -33.55
CA ASP A 75 23.08 -14.25 -32.68
C ASP A 75 24.58 -14.63 -32.78
N SER A 76 25.41 -13.66 -33.22
CA SER A 76 26.86 -13.80 -33.36
C SER A 76 27.55 -13.65 -32.01
N ASN A 77 28.29 -14.68 -31.60
CA ASN A 77 29.20 -14.65 -30.45
C ASN A 77 30.65 -14.28 -30.84
N SER A 78 30.89 -13.80 -32.06
CA SER A 78 32.23 -13.40 -32.51
C SER A 78 32.60 -11.99 -32.03
N GLU A 79 33.77 -11.88 -31.38
CA GLU A 79 34.38 -10.59 -31.00
C GLU A 79 35.18 -9.93 -32.15
N GLU A 80 35.39 -10.66 -33.25
CA GLU A 80 36.16 -10.19 -34.44
C GLU A 80 35.29 -9.45 -35.48
N LEU A 81 33.96 -9.47 -35.31
CA LEU A 81 32.98 -8.99 -36.29
C LEU A 81 32.08 -7.90 -35.71
N ALA A 82 31.98 -6.77 -36.40
CA ALA A 82 31.10 -5.67 -35.98
C ALA A 82 29.67 -5.87 -36.51
N ALA A 83 28.68 -5.65 -35.64
CA ALA A 83 27.26 -5.72 -36.00
C ALA A 83 26.86 -4.60 -36.97
N THR A 84 26.13 -4.94 -38.03
CA THR A 84 25.52 -3.93 -38.91
C THR A 84 24.27 -3.30 -38.28
N PRO A 85 23.86 -2.09 -38.71
CA PRO A 85 22.55 -1.55 -38.35
C PRO A 85 21.37 -2.49 -38.68
N LYS A 86 21.54 -3.40 -39.66
CA LYS A 86 20.54 -4.41 -40.01
C LYS A 86 20.40 -5.49 -38.92
N SER A 87 21.48 -6.00 -38.34
CA SER A 87 21.37 -6.96 -37.23
C SER A 87 20.85 -6.29 -35.96
N VAL A 88 21.30 -5.07 -35.66
CA VAL A 88 20.77 -4.29 -34.53
C VAL A 88 19.26 -4.06 -34.67
N LYS A 89 18.79 -3.65 -35.85
CA LYS A 89 17.34 -3.49 -36.14
C LYS A 89 16.59 -4.82 -36.01
N ALA A 90 17.11 -5.91 -36.57
CA ALA A 90 16.45 -7.22 -36.50
C ALA A 90 16.41 -7.81 -35.08
N ALA A 91 17.43 -7.57 -34.25
CA ALA A 91 17.44 -7.92 -32.84
C ALA A 91 16.41 -7.08 -32.04
N TYR A 92 16.32 -5.78 -32.32
CA TYR A 92 15.32 -4.89 -31.74
C TYR A 92 13.89 -5.30 -32.12
N ASP A 93 13.62 -5.60 -33.39
CA ASP A 93 12.31 -6.05 -33.86
C ASP A 93 11.90 -7.38 -33.20
N LYS A 94 12.82 -8.36 -33.09
CA LYS A 94 12.61 -9.60 -32.33
C LYS A 94 12.30 -9.34 -30.84
N ALA A 95 12.95 -8.36 -30.23
CA ALA A 95 12.71 -7.99 -28.83
C ALA A 95 11.33 -7.35 -28.63
N VAL A 96 10.90 -6.48 -29.56
CA VAL A 96 9.55 -5.89 -29.58
C VAL A 96 8.49 -6.96 -29.81
N GLU A 97 8.69 -7.88 -30.75
CA GLU A 97 7.79 -9.02 -30.99
C GLU A 97 7.68 -9.91 -29.75
N SER A 98 8.80 -10.20 -29.09
CA SER A 98 8.85 -11.01 -27.85
C SER A 98 8.14 -10.31 -26.69
N ALA A 99 8.27 -8.98 -26.57
CA ALA A 99 7.52 -8.20 -25.58
C ALA A 99 6.00 -8.26 -25.82
N GLY A 100 5.56 -8.33 -27.08
CA GLY A 100 4.15 -8.53 -27.47
C GLY A 100 3.60 -9.93 -27.21
N LYS A 101 4.46 -10.95 -27.01
CA LYS A 101 4.06 -12.34 -26.73
C LYS A 101 3.93 -12.68 -25.24
N GLY A 102 4.33 -11.77 -24.35
CA GLY A 102 4.12 -11.94 -22.91
C GLY A 102 2.67 -11.71 -22.49
N LEU A 103 2.24 -12.33 -21.38
CA LEU A 103 0.95 -12.01 -20.74
C LEU A 103 0.80 -10.48 -20.55
N PRO A 104 -0.36 -9.88 -20.86
CA PRO A 104 -0.58 -8.45 -20.66
C PRO A 104 -0.78 -8.09 -19.17
N VAL A 105 -0.68 -6.80 -18.85
CA VAL A 105 -1.04 -6.28 -17.50
C VAL A 105 -2.52 -6.53 -17.24
N GLY A 106 -2.86 -6.90 -16.02
CA GLY A 106 -4.23 -7.26 -15.63
C GLY A 106 -4.66 -8.67 -16.02
N ALA A 107 -3.82 -9.43 -16.76
CA ALA A 107 -4.09 -10.85 -17.00
C ALA A 107 -4.07 -11.64 -15.68
N VAL A 108 -5.10 -12.45 -15.46
CA VAL A 108 -5.20 -13.37 -14.32
C VAL A 108 -4.69 -14.74 -14.73
N ILE A 109 -3.93 -15.39 -13.85
CA ILE A 109 -3.41 -16.75 -14.02
C ILE A 109 -3.48 -17.51 -12.68
N GLY A 110 -3.77 -18.81 -12.75
CA GLY A 110 -3.68 -19.71 -11.61
C GLY A 110 -2.28 -20.28 -11.47
N PHE A 111 -1.69 -20.20 -10.27
CA PHE A 111 -0.44 -20.88 -9.92
C PHE A 111 -0.69 -21.90 -8.80
N PRO A 112 0.06 -23.02 -8.71
CA PRO A 112 -0.05 -23.96 -7.60
C PRO A 112 0.18 -23.26 -6.25
N ARG A 113 -0.62 -23.61 -5.22
CA ARG A 113 -0.59 -22.98 -3.88
C ARG A 113 0.79 -23.06 -3.20
N ALA A 114 1.65 -24.00 -3.61
CA ALA A 114 3.04 -24.12 -3.17
C ALA A 114 3.92 -22.92 -3.58
N ILE A 115 3.57 -22.16 -4.63
CA ILE A 115 4.32 -20.97 -5.05
C ILE A 115 3.73 -19.73 -4.37
N THR A 116 4.52 -19.12 -3.49
CA THR A 116 4.05 -18.09 -2.55
C THR A 116 4.33 -16.66 -2.97
N SER A 117 5.22 -16.46 -3.95
CA SER A 117 5.63 -15.18 -4.53
C SER A 117 6.05 -15.34 -6.00
N GLN A 118 5.59 -14.44 -6.87
CA GLN A 118 6.01 -14.34 -8.27
C GLN A 118 6.38 -12.89 -8.60
N GLU A 119 7.61 -12.67 -9.04
CA GLU A 119 8.01 -11.40 -9.66
C GLU A 119 7.09 -11.10 -10.87
N GLY A 120 6.59 -9.86 -10.95
CA GLY A 120 5.64 -9.46 -11.98
C GLY A 120 4.16 -9.50 -11.58
N PHE A 121 3.78 -10.13 -10.46
CA PHE A 121 2.39 -10.45 -10.11
C PHE A 121 1.97 -10.03 -8.70
N LEU A 122 0.67 -9.85 -8.50
CA LEU A 122 0.01 -9.65 -7.19
C LEU A 122 -1.10 -10.70 -6.99
N LYS A 123 -1.48 -11.00 -5.75
CA LYS A 123 -2.56 -11.98 -5.45
C LYS A 123 -3.93 -11.39 -5.77
N ALA A 124 -4.80 -12.18 -6.40
CA ALA A 124 -6.18 -11.76 -6.68
C ALA A 124 -7.09 -11.97 -5.45
N ASP A 125 -6.79 -11.28 -4.35
CA ASP A 125 -7.43 -11.44 -3.04
C ASP A 125 -8.40 -10.29 -2.66
N GLY A 126 -8.55 -9.27 -3.51
CA GLY A 126 -9.38 -8.09 -3.21
C GLY A 126 -8.71 -7.03 -2.34
N SER A 127 -7.40 -7.10 -2.10
CA SER A 127 -6.59 -6.03 -1.52
C SER A 127 -6.46 -4.81 -2.45
N THR A 128 -5.89 -3.72 -1.92
CA THR A 128 -5.58 -2.50 -2.66
C THR A 128 -4.09 -2.41 -3.02
N PHE A 129 -3.77 -1.67 -4.07
CA PHE A 129 -2.40 -1.47 -4.55
C PHE A 129 -2.10 0.01 -4.80
N ALA A 130 -0.81 0.38 -4.73
CA ALA A 130 -0.37 1.75 -4.96
C ALA A 130 -0.37 2.09 -6.46
N GLN A 131 -1.22 3.02 -6.90
CA GLN A 131 -1.29 3.48 -8.29
C GLN A 131 0.06 4.02 -8.81
N ALA A 132 0.85 4.68 -7.96
CA ALA A 132 2.17 5.18 -8.33
C ALA A 132 3.19 4.05 -8.62
N THR A 133 3.01 2.86 -8.03
CA THR A 133 3.86 1.68 -8.26
C THR A 133 3.37 0.83 -9.43
N TYR A 134 2.06 0.82 -9.69
CA TYR A 134 1.42 0.00 -10.72
C TYR A 134 0.45 0.82 -11.61
N PRO A 135 0.93 1.86 -12.32
CA PRO A 135 0.05 2.76 -13.08
C PRO A 135 -0.68 2.07 -14.22
N ASP A 136 -0.03 1.12 -14.91
CA ASP A 136 -0.68 0.33 -15.96
C ASP A 136 -1.73 -0.65 -15.43
N LEU A 137 -1.54 -1.20 -14.23
CA LEU A 137 -2.55 -2.06 -13.60
C LEU A 137 -3.79 -1.26 -13.21
N TYR A 138 -3.60 -0.05 -12.68
CA TYR A 138 -4.69 0.90 -12.42
C TYR A 138 -5.44 1.26 -13.72
N ARG A 139 -4.70 1.53 -14.80
CA ARG A 139 -5.26 1.84 -16.12
C ARG A 139 -6.07 0.69 -16.72
N VAL A 140 -5.73 -0.56 -16.42
CA VAL A 140 -6.48 -1.76 -16.88
C VAL A 140 -7.67 -2.08 -15.97
N LEU A 141 -7.54 -1.94 -14.64
CA LEU A 141 -8.58 -2.27 -13.67
C LEU A 141 -9.60 -1.15 -13.41
N GLY A 142 -9.29 0.10 -13.81
CA GLY A 142 -10.12 1.28 -13.53
C GLY A 142 -10.22 1.66 -12.05
N SER A 143 -9.48 0.99 -11.16
CA SER A 143 -9.48 1.22 -9.71
C SER A 143 -8.16 0.77 -9.08
N ASN A 144 -7.93 1.17 -7.83
CA ASN A 144 -6.77 0.78 -7.02
C ASN A 144 -7.00 -0.53 -6.24
N ARG A 145 -7.98 -1.35 -6.64
CA ARG A 145 -8.35 -2.59 -5.96
C ARG A 145 -8.23 -3.79 -6.89
N LEU A 146 -7.62 -4.86 -6.40
CA LEU A 146 -7.47 -6.12 -7.15
C LEU A 146 -8.81 -6.87 -7.22
N PRO A 147 -9.04 -7.72 -8.25
CA PRO A 147 -10.14 -8.68 -8.21
C PRO A 147 -10.05 -9.57 -6.97
N ASN A 148 -11.18 -9.91 -6.35
CA ASN A 148 -11.23 -10.95 -5.32
C ASN A 148 -11.68 -12.27 -5.94
N LEU A 149 -10.74 -13.20 -6.06
CA LEU A 149 -10.91 -14.56 -6.56
C LEU A 149 -10.60 -15.60 -5.47
N THR A 150 -10.68 -15.21 -4.19
CA THR A 150 -10.52 -16.08 -3.02
C THR A 150 -11.87 -16.59 -2.47
N ARG A 151 -12.92 -16.57 -3.29
CA ARG A 151 -14.28 -16.98 -2.93
C ARG A 151 -14.42 -18.50 -2.87
N SER A 152 -13.98 -19.13 -1.79
CA SER A 152 -14.23 -20.56 -1.59
C SER A 152 -15.73 -20.83 -1.39
N ASP A 153 -16.28 -21.68 -2.26
CA ASP A 153 -17.68 -22.12 -2.24
C ASP A 153 -17.93 -23.29 -1.27
N ILE A 154 -16.89 -23.70 -0.53
CA ILE A 154 -16.96 -24.56 0.65
C ILE A 154 -18.04 -24.03 1.62
N GLY A 155 -18.99 -24.87 1.99
CA GLY A 155 -20.14 -24.53 2.83
C GLY A 155 -21.44 -24.26 2.04
N MET A 156 -21.41 -24.17 0.71
CA MET A 156 -22.64 -24.20 -0.09
C MET A 156 -23.31 -25.58 0.00
N THR A 157 -24.64 -25.60 0.10
CA THR A 157 -25.45 -26.82 0.11
C THR A 157 -26.22 -26.99 -1.20
N ALA A 158 -26.32 -28.24 -1.68
CA ALA A 158 -27.08 -28.59 -2.88
C ALA A 158 -27.71 -29.99 -2.74
N TYR A 159 -28.83 -30.22 -3.42
CA TYR A 159 -29.51 -31.51 -3.48
C TYR A 159 -29.00 -32.33 -4.67
N PHE A 160 -28.58 -33.57 -4.42
CA PHE A 160 -28.06 -34.49 -5.44
C PHE A 160 -29.07 -35.64 -5.65
N PRO A 161 -29.55 -35.89 -6.89
CA PRO A 161 -30.47 -36.99 -7.20
C PRO A 161 -29.73 -38.34 -7.40
N ILE A 162 -28.57 -38.50 -6.78
CA ILE A 162 -27.66 -39.65 -6.90
C ILE A 162 -27.11 -40.03 -5.52
N ALA A 163 -26.87 -41.33 -5.29
CA ALA A 163 -26.31 -41.83 -4.04
C ALA A 163 -24.79 -41.64 -3.95
N ASP A 164 -24.11 -41.71 -5.11
CA ASP A 164 -22.67 -41.51 -5.27
C ASP A 164 -22.35 -40.01 -5.29
N ILE A 165 -21.91 -39.49 -4.15
CA ILE A 165 -21.66 -38.06 -3.96
C ILE A 165 -20.29 -37.69 -4.59
N PRO A 166 -20.22 -36.66 -5.47
CA PRO A 166 -18.97 -36.30 -6.14
C PRO A 166 -17.86 -35.85 -5.18
N ASP A 167 -16.61 -36.06 -5.60
CA ASP A 167 -15.43 -35.60 -4.86
C ASP A 167 -15.50 -34.11 -4.50
N GLY A 168 -15.08 -33.80 -3.28
CA GLY A 168 -15.17 -32.45 -2.70
C GLY A 168 -16.52 -32.13 -2.06
N TRP A 169 -17.54 -32.97 -2.20
CA TRP A 169 -18.82 -32.88 -1.48
C TRP A 169 -18.94 -33.97 -0.40
N ILE A 170 -19.79 -33.74 0.60
CA ILE A 170 -20.20 -34.73 1.61
C ILE A 170 -21.70 -34.62 1.85
N LYS A 171 -22.35 -35.70 2.29
CA LYS A 171 -23.76 -35.65 2.75
C LYS A 171 -23.86 -34.74 3.97
N TYR A 172 -24.98 -34.04 4.13
CA TYR A 172 -25.17 -33.11 5.24
C TYR A 172 -25.21 -33.84 6.60
N ASP A 173 -25.83 -35.01 6.63
CA ASP A 173 -25.97 -35.86 7.83
C ASP A 173 -24.63 -36.49 8.25
N ASP A 174 -23.70 -36.67 7.30
CA ASP A 174 -22.32 -37.10 7.54
C ASP A 174 -21.45 -36.01 8.20
N ILE A 175 -21.90 -34.74 8.29
CA ILE A 175 -21.07 -33.63 8.78
C ILE A 175 -20.50 -33.93 10.17
N ALA A 176 -21.34 -34.44 11.08
CA ALA A 176 -20.96 -34.69 12.48
C ALA A 176 -19.90 -35.79 12.64
N THR A 177 -19.70 -36.65 11.65
CA THR A 177 -18.73 -37.76 11.69
C THR A 177 -17.52 -37.55 10.79
N LYS A 178 -17.68 -36.86 9.64
CA LYS A 178 -16.62 -36.66 8.64
C LYS A 178 -15.92 -35.29 8.72
N VAL A 179 -16.57 -34.24 9.24
CA VAL A 179 -15.98 -32.89 9.27
C VAL A 179 -15.14 -32.69 10.53
N THR A 180 -13.83 -32.89 10.37
CA THR A 180 -12.82 -32.56 11.39
C THR A 180 -11.92 -31.42 10.92
N GLN A 181 -11.28 -30.73 11.86
CA GLN A 181 -10.30 -29.67 11.56
C GLN A 181 -9.12 -30.15 10.70
N ALA A 182 -8.77 -31.45 10.77
CA ALA A 182 -7.71 -32.04 9.97
C ALA A 182 -8.18 -32.43 8.55
N ALA A 183 -9.39 -32.97 8.39
CA ALA A 183 -9.89 -33.45 7.11
C ALA A 183 -10.46 -32.34 6.21
N TYR A 184 -11.14 -31.35 6.80
CA TYR A 184 -11.84 -30.27 6.09
C TYR A 184 -11.73 -28.93 6.85
N PRO A 185 -10.51 -28.34 6.98
CA PRO A 185 -10.25 -27.19 7.85
C PRO A 185 -11.11 -25.96 7.58
N GLU A 186 -11.33 -25.60 6.30
CA GLU A 186 -12.19 -24.49 5.89
C GLU A 186 -13.65 -24.71 6.29
N LEU A 187 -14.22 -25.88 5.98
CA LEU A 187 -15.60 -26.21 6.31
C LEU A 187 -15.81 -26.28 7.83
N TYR A 188 -14.89 -26.94 8.54
CA TYR A 188 -14.89 -27.02 10.00
C TYR A 188 -14.90 -25.61 10.62
N ARG A 189 -14.03 -24.71 10.16
CA ARG A 189 -13.99 -23.31 10.62
C ARG A 189 -15.30 -22.56 10.35
N LYS A 190 -15.87 -22.69 9.14
CA LYS A 190 -17.14 -22.03 8.78
C LYS A 190 -18.30 -22.55 9.64
N LEU A 191 -18.41 -23.87 9.84
CA LEU A 191 -19.48 -24.48 10.65
C LEU A 191 -19.32 -24.20 12.15
N VAL A 192 -18.12 -24.31 12.72
CA VAL A 192 -17.89 -23.96 14.14
C VAL A 192 -18.17 -22.47 14.40
N ALA A 193 -17.85 -21.57 13.47
CA ALA A 193 -18.21 -20.16 13.60
C ALA A 193 -19.72 -19.90 13.53
N GLN A 194 -20.47 -20.70 12.76
CA GLN A 194 -21.93 -20.53 12.58
C GLN A 194 -22.78 -21.24 13.65
N TYR A 195 -22.33 -22.38 14.17
CA TYR A 195 -23.08 -23.25 15.09
C TYR A 195 -22.42 -23.37 16.48
N GLY A 196 -21.25 -22.77 16.70
CA GLY A 196 -20.46 -22.86 17.94
C GLY A 196 -19.69 -24.19 18.10
N SER A 197 -20.17 -25.28 17.50
CA SER A 197 -19.53 -26.60 17.50
C SER A 197 -20.07 -27.45 16.34
N ILE A 198 -19.29 -28.40 15.83
CA ILE A 198 -19.77 -29.38 14.83
C ILE A 198 -20.93 -30.23 15.38
N ALA A 199 -20.94 -30.54 16.69
CA ALA A 199 -22.04 -31.28 17.33
C ALA A 199 -23.38 -30.50 17.39
N ASN A 200 -23.36 -29.20 17.07
CA ASN A 200 -24.56 -28.37 16.97
C ASN A 200 -25.12 -28.32 15.55
N VAL A 201 -24.39 -28.76 14.53
CA VAL A 201 -24.95 -29.03 13.19
C VAL A 201 -25.85 -30.26 13.32
N LYS A 202 -27.13 -30.12 12.96
CA LYS A 202 -28.12 -31.20 13.09
C LYS A 202 -28.37 -31.88 11.74
N PRO A 203 -28.64 -33.21 11.74
CA PRO A 203 -29.04 -33.91 10.52
C PRO A 203 -30.37 -33.37 9.98
N VAL A 204 -30.60 -33.67 8.70
CA VAL A 204 -31.71 -33.18 7.88
C VAL A 204 -32.53 -34.30 7.22
N ASP A 205 -32.15 -35.57 7.39
CA ASP A 205 -32.81 -36.75 6.79
C ASP A 205 -34.35 -36.71 6.95
N ASP A 206 -34.85 -36.36 8.16
CA ASP A 206 -36.28 -36.21 8.48
C ASP A 206 -36.82 -34.74 8.38
N TYR A 207 -36.07 -33.78 7.84
CA TYR A 207 -36.39 -32.34 7.91
C TYR A 207 -36.44 -31.63 6.56
N PHE A 208 -37.53 -30.92 6.29
CA PHE A 208 -37.59 -29.94 5.20
C PHE A 208 -36.73 -28.71 5.48
N VAL A 209 -35.78 -28.41 4.59
CA VAL A 209 -35.01 -27.17 4.62
C VAL A 209 -35.88 -25.99 4.20
N ARG A 210 -35.87 -24.92 4.99
CA ARG A 210 -36.55 -23.65 4.70
C ARG A 210 -35.58 -22.49 4.76
N ASN A 211 -35.87 -21.42 4.01
CA ASN A 211 -35.10 -20.18 4.15
C ASN A 211 -35.37 -19.53 5.53
N VAL A 212 -34.35 -18.84 6.06
CA VAL A 212 -34.41 -18.14 7.34
C VAL A 212 -35.18 -16.82 7.17
N GLY A 213 -36.20 -16.62 8.00
CA GLY A 213 -36.96 -15.36 8.06
C GLY A 213 -36.23 -14.27 8.84
N SER A 214 -36.75 -13.04 8.81
CA SER A 214 -36.15 -11.85 9.45
C SER A 214 -35.94 -11.94 10.97
N SER A 215 -36.54 -12.93 11.64
CA SER A 215 -36.40 -13.22 13.08
C SER A 215 -35.92 -14.65 13.39
N GLY A 216 -35.60 -15.46 12.37
CA GLY A 216 -35.15 -16.85 12.56
C GLY A 216 -33.62 -16.96 12.73
N GLN A 217 -33.15 -18.04 13.33
CA GLN A 217 -31.73 -18.37 13.39
C GLN A 217 -31.35 -19.45 12.36
N ILE A 218 -30.19 -19.31 11.73
CA ILE A 218 -29.61 -20.36 10.86
C ILE A 218 -29.37 -21.60 11.72
N GLY A 219 -29.88 -22.76 11.26
CA GLY A 219 -29.82 -24.02 12.01
C GLY A 219 -30.99 -24.27 12.97
N GLN A 220 -31.94 -23.34 13.11
CA GLN A 220 -33.11 -23.56 13.96
C GLN A 220 -34.09 -24.56 13.32
N GLN A 221 -34.21 -25.73 13.95
CA GLN A 221 -35.29 -26.68 13.65
C GLN A 221 -36.61 -26.16 14.24
N TYR A 222 -37.72 -26.42 13.54
CA TYR A 222 -39.08 -26.16 14.00
C TYR A 222 -39.86 -27.47 14.00
N PRO A 223 -40.78 -27.70 14.96
CA PRO A 223 -41.70 -28.82 14.87
C PRO A 223 -42.61 -28.67 13.65
N TRP A 224 -43.16 -29.78 13.16
CA TRP A 224 -44.26 -29.73 12.20
C TRP A 224 -45.45 -29.01 12.82
N THR A 225 -46.03 -28.06 12.08
CA THR A 225 -47.18 -27.27 12.52
C THR A 225 -48.11 -27.04 11.34
N VAL A 226 -49.39 -27.37 11.52
CA VAL A 226 -50.48 -26.92 10.66
C VAL A 226 -51.13 -25.69 11.30
N GLY A 227 -51.53 -24.71 10.48
CA GLY A 227 -52.25 -23.54 10.97
C GLY A 227 -53.63 -23.93 11.53
N ASP A 228 -54.11 -23.17 12.51
CA ASP A 228 -55.48 -23.36 13.00
C ASP A 228 -56.49 -23.17 11.85
N HIS A 229 -57.40 -24.12 11.71
CA HIS A 229 -58.37 -24.17 10.62
C HIS A 229 -59.61 -24.95 11.08
N HIS A 230 -60.79 -24.34 10.93
CA HIS A 230 -62.03 -24.88 11.51
C HIS A 230 -62.87 -25.58 10.45
N HIS A 231 -63.32 -26.80 10.75
CA HIS A 231 -64.22 -27.58 9.89
C HIS A 231 -65.65 -27.47 10.40
N VAL A 232 -66.61 -27.16 9.53
CA VAL A 232 -68.03 -27.13 9.89
C VAL A 232 -68.58 -28.55 9.96
N PHE A 233 -68.71 -29.08 11.19
CA PHE A 233 -69.33 -30.38 11.43
C PHE A 233 -70.87 -30.27 11.34
N GLY A 234 -71.42 -30.59 10.17
CA GLY A 234 -72.87 -30.61 9.95
C GLY A 234 -73.52 -31.86 10.54
N LEU A 235 -74.27 -31.70 11.64
CA LEU A 235 -75.10 -32.74 12.24
C LEU A 235 -76.58 -32.47 11.95
N VAL A 236 -77.29 -33.47 11.44
CA VAL A 236 -78.75 -33.47 11.27
C VAL A 236 -79.26 -34.84 11.70
N ALA A 237 -80.33 -34.88 12.50
CA ALA A 237 -81.00 -36.11 12.89
C ALA A 237 -82.43 -36.15 12.33
N TYR A 238 -82.97 -37.35 12.16
CA TYR A 238 -84.38 -37.60 11.86
C TYR A 238 -84.78 -38.89 12.58
N GLY A 239 -85.99 -38.92 13.17
CA GLY A 239 -86.46 -40.07 13.94
C GLY A 239 -86.87 -41.26 13.04
N ASN A 240 -86.78 -42.52 13.46
CA ASN A 240 -86.29 -43.05 14.74
C ASN A 240 -85.20 -44.11 14.50
N ASP A 241 -84.34 -44.30 15.51
CA ASP A 241 -83.41 -45.42 15.73
C ASP A 241 -82.27 -45.72 14.73
N ASP A 242 -82.17 -45.03 13.58
CA ASP A 242 -81.04 -45.17 12.63
C ASP A 242 -80.08 -43.96 12.56
N LEU A 243 -78.87 -44.09 13.11
CA LEU A 243 -77.79 -43.08 13.02
C LEU A 243 -77.00 -43.22 11.69
N LEU A 244 -77.57 -42.74 10.59
CA LEU A 244 -76.98 -42.84 9.25
C LEU A 244 -76.03 -41.68 8.89
N LEU A 245 -74.74 -41.86 9.20
CA LEU A 245 -73.65 -40.96 8.77
C LEU A 245 -73.50 -40.95 7.23
N LYS A 246 -73.74 -39.80 6.59
CA LYS A 246 -73.39 -39.56 5.18
C LYS A 246 -72.73 -38.20 4.95
N ARG A 247 -71.76 -38.17 4.04
CA ARG A 247 -70.93 -37.00 3.68
C ARG A 247 -71.76 -35.90 3.00
N LEU A 248 -71.52 -34.64 3.39
CA LEU A 248 -72.07 -33.46 2.71
C LEU A 248 -71.64 -33.41 1.22
N PRO A 249 -72.55 -33.09 0.29
CA PRO A 249 -72.20 -32.78 -1.10
C PRO A 249 -71.61 -31.36 -1.17
N VAL A 250 -70.29 -31.26 -0.99
CA VAL A 250 -69.56 -29.97 -1.03
C VAL A 250 -69.52 -29.38 -2.45
N ASP A 251 -69.86 -30.18 -3.47
CA ASP A 251 -70.09 -29.75 -4.86
C ASP A 251 -71.53 -29.21 -5.07
N LYS A 252 -72.24 -28.97 -3.96
CA LYS A 252 -73.58 -28.36 -3.87
C LYS A 252 -73.61 -27.29 -2.76
N TYR A 253 -72.89 -27.55 -1.66
CA TYR A 253 -72.43 -26.62 -0.63
C TYR A 253 -70.91 -26.42 -0.77
N TYR A 254 -70.38 -25.73 -1.78
CA TYR A 254 -70.01 -24.31 -1.71
C TYR A 254 -69.40 -23.77 -3.03
N PRO A 255 -69.85 -24.12 -4.23
CA PRO A 255 -68.62 -23.44 -5.93
C PRO A 255 -68.88 -21.97 -6.18
N ASN A 256 -68.40 -21.16 -5.23
CA ASN A 256 -68.97 -19.86 -4.83
C ASN A 256 -70.34 -19.98 -4.13
N GLN A 257 -70.83 -21.21 -3.87
CA GLN A 257 -72.25 -21.57 -3.98
C GLN A 257 -73.18 -21.12 -2.83
N ILE A 258 -73.06 -21.72 -1.64
CA ILE A 258 -74.02 -21.53 -0.53
C ILE A 258 -73.51 -20.47 0.45
N LYS A 259 -74.44 -19.69 1.03
CA LYS A 259 -74.12 -18.43 1.74
C LYS A 259 -74.34 -18.54 3.24
N ALA A 260 -73.57 -17.76 4.00
CA ALA A 260 -73.83 -17.56 5.42
C ALA A 260 -75.10 -16.69 5.59
N GLY A 261 -76.13 -17.25 6.23
CA GLY A 261 -77.41 -16.58 6.49
C GLY A 261 -78.61 -17.53 6.52
N ASP A 262 -78.58 -18.62 5.75
CA ASP A 262 -79.71 -19.54 5.64
C ASP A 262 -79.75 -20.55 6.81
N PRO A 263 -80.90 -20.74 7.50
CA PRO A 263 -81.01 -21.63 8.65
C PRO A 263 -81.15 -23.11 8.24
N MET A 264 -80.11 -23.91 8.48
CA MET A 264 -80.20 -25.38 8.30
C MET A 264 -80.94 -26.06 9.45
N PHE A 265 -82.27 -26.07 9.32
CA PHE A 265 -83.27 -26.93 9.96
C PHE A 265 -83.14 -27.25 11.46
N VAL A 266 -84.06 -26.71 12.27
CA VAL A 266 -84.18 -27.04 13.70
C VAL A 266 -85.07 -28.28 13.89
N ILE A 267 -84.62 -29.22 14.70
CA ILE A 267 -85.38 -30.42 15.08
C ILE A 267 -85.97 -30.21 16.47
N TYR A 268 -87.30 -30.09 16.54
CA TYR A 268 -88.06 -30.17 17.79
C TYR A 268 -88.92 -31.43 17.78
N GLY A 269 -88.71 -32.34 18.73
CA GLY A 269 -89.50 -33.55 18.86
C GLY A 269 -89.17 -34.34 20.11
N GLN A 270 -90.16 -34.57 20.96
CA GLN A 270 -90.06 -35.51 22.08
C GLN A 270 -90.41 -36.91 21.58
N LEU A 271 -89.47 -37.84 21.64
CA LEU A 271 -89.70 -39.22 21.21
C LEU A 271 -90.46 -40.00 22.28
N GLY A 272 -91.66 -40.45 21.96
CA GLY A 272 -92.49 -41.25 22.87
C GLY A 272 -93.75 -41.78 22.18
N GLY A 273 -93.75 -43.07 21.84
CA GLY A 273 -94.89 -43.77 21.27
C GLY A 273 -94.54 -45.21 20.94
N ASN A 274 -95.36 -46.15 21.42
CA ASN A 274 -95.19 -47.58 21.11
C ASN A 274 -95.64 -47.90 19.68
N GLU A 275 -95.18 -49.05 19.20
CA GLU A 275 -95.42 -49.62 17.88
C GLU A 275 -96.91 -49.60 17.43
N GLY A 276 -97.14 -49.30 16.14
CA GLY A 276 -98.40 -49.60 15.47
C GLY A 276 -99.41 -48.47 15.23
N LYS A 277 -99.12 -47.19 15.52
CA LYS A 277 -100.00 -46.05 15.15
C LYS A 277 -99.25 -44.86 14.55
N ASN A 278 -99.68 -44.43 13.36
CA ASN A 278 -99.11 -43.29 12.64
C ASN A 278 -100.10 -42.12 12.60
N ASN A 279 -99.93 -41.14 13.50
CA ASN A 279 -100.74 -39.92 13.57
C ASN A 279 -100.07 -38.73 12.84
N GLY A 280 -99.17 -38.98 11.89
CA GLY A 280 -98.30 -37.96 11.29
C GLY A 280 -98.90 -37.06 10.19
N THR A 281 -100.18 -37.20 9.85
CA THR A 281 -100.74 -36.62 8.61
C THR A 281 -101.48 -35.28 8.76
N ASP A 282 -101.71 -34.77 9.98
CA ASP A 282 -102.66 -33.65 10.22
C ASP A 282 -102.10 -32.48 11.08
N MET A 283 -100.80 -32.20 11.02
CA MET A 283 -100.18 -31.07 11.75
C MET A 283 -99.46 -30.03 10.86
N PHE A 284 -99.89 -29.88 9.61
CA PHE A 284 -99.47 -28.76 8.74
C PHE A 284 -100.39 -27.52 8.81
N SER A 285 -101.18 -27.37 9.88
CA SER A 285 -101.92 -26.13 10.17
C SER A 285 -101.81 -25.70 11.64
N ALA A 286 -102.03 -24.40 11.88
CA ALA A 286 -102.34 -23.79 13.19
C ALA A 286 -101.29 -23.74 14.33
N VAL A 287 -99.97 -23.98 14.12
CA VAL A 287 -98.95 -23.83 15.20
C VAL A 287 -97.81 -22.82 14.92
N HIS A 288 -97.68 -22.29 13.70
CA HIS A 288 -96.55 -21.40 13.36
C HIS A 288 -96.61 -19.98 13.96
N GLU A 289 -97.78 -19.48 14.37
CA GLU A 289 -97.91 -18.14 14.98
C GLU A 289 -97.57 -18.12 16.49
N GLN A 290 -97.83 -19.20 17.22
CA GLN A 290 -97.71 -19.21 18.69
C GLN A 290 -96.25 -19.19 19.20
N ALA A 291 -95.28 -19.61 18.38
CA ALA A 291 -93.87 -19.56 18.73
C ALA A 291 -93.29 -18.13 18.75
N ALA A 292 -93.79 -17.25 17.88
CA ALA A 292 -93.31 -15.87 17.75
C ALA A 292 -93.67 -14.97 18.96
N ILE A 293 -94.62 -15.40 19.80
CA ILE A 293 -95.16 -14.65 20.94
C ILE A 293 -94.64 -15.15 22.31
N GLY A 294 -93.53 -15.91 22.32
CA GLY A 294 -92.71 -16.13 23.52
C GLY A 294 -93.33 -17.01 24.62
N LYS A 295 -94.28 -17.90 24.27
CA LYS A 295 -95.15 -18.57 25.24
C LYS A 295 -94.67 -19.94 25.78
N TYR A 296 -93.42 -20.33 25.53
CA TYR A 296 -92.81 -21.57 26.06
C TYR A 296 -91.61 -21.28 26.98
N SER A 297 -91.70 -21.73 28.22
CA SER A 297 -90.77 -21.40 29.31
C SER A 297 -89.65 -22.43 29.51
N GLN A 298 -89.02 -22.92 28.44
CA GLN A 298 -87.87 -23.82 28.53
C GLN A 298 -86.65 -23.25 27.79
N LYS A 299 -85.71 -22.72 28.57
CA LYS A 299 -84.31 -22.50 28.17
C LYS A 299 -83.58 -23.84 28.08
N HIS A 300 -82.32 -23.79 27.64
CA HIS A 300 -81.36 -24.91 27.58
C HIS A 300 -81.45 -25.81 26.33
N ALA A 301 -81.40 -25.20 25.15
CA ALA A 301 -80.62 -25.81 24.07
C ALA A 301 -79.14 -25.74 24.50
N ILE A 302 -78.53 -26.89 24.83
CA ILE A 302 -77.10 -26.98 25.14
C ILE A 302 -76.35 -27.15 23.81
N PRO A 303 -75.41 -26.26 23.45
CA PRO A 303 -74.56 -26.49 22.29
C PRO A 303 -73.65 -27.69 22.57
N ILE A 304 -73.80 -28.77 21.80
CA ILE A 304 -72.76 -29.81 21.72
C ILE A 304 -71.69 -29.33 20.72
N THR A 305 -71.11 -28.17 21.02
CA THR A 305 -69.76 -27.85 20.58
C THR A 305 -68.85 -28.72 21.44
N TYR A 306 -68.26 -29.77 20.85
CA TYR A 306 -67.29 -30.59 21.55
C TYR A 306 -65.99 -29.80 21.70
N ASP A 307 -65.95 -28.91 22.70
CA ASP A 307 -64.78 -28.12 23.07
C ASP A 307 -63.76 -29.03 23.79
N HIS A 308 -63.20 -29.93 23.00
CA HIS A 308 -61.77 -30.18 22.96
C HIS A 308 -61.41 -30.30 21.48
N ALA A 309 -60.51 -29.45 21.01
CA ALA A 309 -59.70 -29.81 19.88
C ALA A 309 -58.90 -31.07 20.26
N TYR A 310 -59.41 -32.24 19.87
CA TYR A 310 -58.56 -33.40 19.67
C TYR A 310 -57.58 -33.02 18.56
N THR A 311 -56.43 -32.47 18.95
CA THR A 311 -55.20 -32.63 18.19
C THR A 311 -55.11 -34.09 17.82
N ASP A 312 -55.02 -34.37 16.52
CA ASP A 312 -55.28 -35.73 16.04
C ASP A 312 -54.33 -36.72 16.72
N GLN A 313 -54.91 -37.63 17.51
CA GLN A 313 -54.14 -38.63 18.25
C GLN A 313 -53.60 -39.73 17.32
N TYR A 314 -53.92 -39.67 16.01
CA TYR A 314 -53.01 -40.09 14.94
C TYR A 314 -51.75 -39.19 14.86
N THR A 315 -51.04 -39.13 15.99
CA THR A 315 -49.61 -39.46 16.00
C THR A 315 -49.38 -40.57 14.95
N PRO A 316 -48.56 -40.38 13.91
CA PRO A 316 -48.34 -41.42 12.92
C PRO A 316 -47.66 -42.64 13.55
N LYS A 317 -48.47 -43.60 14.03
CA LYS A 317 -48.01 -44.97 14.23
C LYS A 317 -47.48 -45.43 12.87
N PRO A 318 -46.26 -45.98 12.78
CA PRO A 318 -45.63 -46.27 11.50
C PRO A 318 -46.44 -47.34 10.75
N TYR A 319 -47.33 -46.87 9.88
CA TYR A 319 -48.09 -47.71 8.98
C TYR A 319 -47.16 -48.06 7.81
N TYR A 320 -46.75 -49.33 7.73
CA TYR A 320 -45.75 -49.85 6.79
C TYR A 320 -46.28 -49.94 5.33
N GLN A 321 -47.02 -48.92 4.89
CA GLN A 321 -47.32 -48.65 3.49
C GLN A 321 -47.03 -47.18 3.26
N ASP A 322 -45.91 -46.92 2.59
CA ASP A 322 -45.41 -45.58 2.31
C ASP A 322 -46.31 -44.87 1.30
N ASN A 323 -47.30 -44.16 1.84
CA ASN A 323 -48.19 -43.26 1.11
C ASN A 323 -47.64 -41.82 1.08
N THR A 324 -46.35 -41.58 1.33
CA THR A 324 -45.76 -40.28 1.00
C THR A 324 -45.88 -40.04 -0.52
N PRO A 325 -46.02 -38.78 -0.97
CA PRO A 325 -46.01 -38.49 -2.40
C PRO A 325 -44.69 -38.99 -3.00
N LYS A 326 -44.76 -39.81 -4.07
CA LYS A 326 -43.59 -40.41 -4.74
C LYS A 326 -42.51 -39.36 -5.01
N TYR A 327 -41.53 -39.27 -4.12
CA TYR A 327 -40.53 -38.21 -4.14
C TYR A 327 -39.32 -38.65 -4.96
N ILE A 328 -38.67 -37.68 -5.61
CA ILE A 328 -37.34 -37.93 -6.16
C ILE A 328 -36.40 -37.95 -4.95
N GLY A 329 -35.82 -39.11 -4.65
CA GLY A 329 -34.82 -39.25 -3.60
C GLY A 329 -33.63 -38.36 -3.90
N MET A 330 -33.49 -37.26 -3.16
CA MET A 330 -32.38 -36.31 -3.29
C MET A 330 -31.66 -36.17 -1.96
N VAL A 331 -30.34 -36.35 -1.98
CA VAL A 331 -29.48 -36.24 -0.80
C VAL A 331 -29.01 -34.79 -0.67
N LEU A 332 -29.25 -34.13 0.47
CA LEU A 332 -28.63 -32.84 0.74
C LEU A 332 -27.14 -33.05 1.00
N CYS A 333 -26.31 -32.37 0.23
CA CYS A 333 -24.86 -32.38 0.39
C CYS A 333 -24.33 -30.97 0.63
N ILE A 334 -23.18 -30.87 1.29
CA ILE A 334 -22.44 -29.62 1.50
C ILE A 334 -21.08 -29.73 0.81
N LYS A 335 -20.63 -28.66 0.15
CA LYS A 335 -19.30 -28.62 -0.46
C LYS A 335 -18.25 -28.47 0.64
N ALA A 336 -17.28 -29.37 0.67
CA ALA A 336 -16.32 -29.54 1.75
C ALA A 336 -14.86 -29.23 1.36
N LYS A 337 -14.54 -29.28 0.06
CA LYS A 337 -13.27 -28.81 -0.53
C LYS A 337 -13.57 -27.91 -1.71
N ASP A 338 -12.70 -26.95 -2.01
CA ASP A 338 -12.81 -26.17 -3.24
C ASP A 338 -12.31 -27.02 -4.42
N SER A 339 -12.98 -26.89 -5.55
CA SER A 339 -12.56 -27.40 -6.86
C SER A 339 -11.21 -26.83 -7.33
N LEU A 340 -10.75 -25.75 -6.70
CA LEU A 340 -9.52 -25.03 -7.03
C LEU A 340 -8.56 -24.93 -5.83
N ASP A 341 -8.71 -25.78 -4.80
CA ASP A 341 -7.92 -25.66 -3.57
C ASP A 341 -6.38 -25.70 -3.81
N ASP A 342 -5.89 -26.48 -4.77
CA ASP A 342 -4.45 -26.52 -5.09
C ASP A 342 -3.94 -25.28 -5.85
N ILE A 343 -4.80 -24.31 -6.20
CA ILE A 343 -4.49 -23.15 -7.04
C ILE A 343 -4.74 -21.84 -6.29
N VAL A 344 -3.83 -20.87 -6.48
CA VAL A 344 -4.02 -19.47 -6.08
C VAL A 344 -4.04 -18.62 -7.34
N PHE A 345 -5.01 -17.71 -7.45
CA PHE A 345 -5.08 -16.76 -8.55
C PHE A 345 -4.20 -15.54 -8.30
N TRP A 346 -3.41 -15.20 -9.31
CA TRP A 346 -2.54 -14.03 -9.35
C TRP A 346 -2.87 -13.19 -10.58
N ILE A 347 -2.69 -11.88 -10.46
CA ILE A 347 -2.90 -10.91 -11.53
C ILE A 347 -1.56 -10.25 -11.90
N LYS A 348 -1.28 -10.16 -13.20
CA LYS A 348 -0.02 -9.58 -13.68
C LYS A 348 -0.03 -8.07 -13.47
N ALA A 349 0.86 -7.60 -12.59
CA ALA A 349 0.92 -6.22 -12.13
C ALA A 349 1.95 -5.37 -12.87
N TYR A 350 3.03 -5.99 -13.36
CA TYR A 350 4.03 -5.34 -14.22
C TYR A 350 3.92 -5.83 -15.66
N GLY A 351 3.99 -4.90 -16.63
CA GLY A 351 4.07 -5.19 -18.05
C GLY A 351 5.11 -4.30 -18.71
N LYS A 352 6.01 -4.92 -19.48
CA LYS A 352 7.35 -4.41 -19.80
C LYS A 352 8.18 -4.21 -18.53
N VAL A 353 9.42 -4.72 -18.51
CA VAL A 353 10.40 -4.32 -17.48
C VAL A 353 10.93 -2.95 -17.87
N THR A 354 10.08 -1.93 -17.70
CA THR A 354 10.51 -0.54 -17.64
C THR A 354 11.16 -0.36 -16.27
N ASN A 355 12.41 -0.82 -16.14
CA ASN A 355 13.19 -0.63 -14.92
C ASN A 355 13.12 0.86 -14.52
N ALA A 356 12.87 1.16 -13.25
CA ALA A 356 12.85 2.55 -12.78
C ALA A 356 14.22 3.25 -12.88
N GLY A 357 15.29 2.47 -13.14
CA GLY A 357 16.62 2.94 -13.53
C GLY A 357 16.97 2.73 -15.02
N ALA A 358 16.00 2.44 -15.89
CA ALA A 358 16.21 2.42 -17.34
C ALA A 358 16.35 3.87 -17.83
N LEU A 359 17.57 4.38 -17.74
CA LEU A 359 17.96 5.72 -18.11
C LEU A 359 17.64 5.96 -19.60
N ASP A 360 16.54 6.64 -19.89
CA ASP A 360 16.19 7.06 -21.25
C ASP A 360 17.25 8.07 -21.71
N ALA A 361 18.20 7.58 -22.50
CA ALA A 361 19.33 8.37 -22.98
C ALA A 361 18.89 9.56 -23.84
N SER A 362 17.72 9.49 -24.50
CA SER A 362 17.11 10.60 -25.24
C SER A 362 16.58 11.67 -24.29
N THR A 363 15.80 11.28 -23.28
CA THR A 363 15.30 12.22 -22.26
C THR A 363 16.44 12.81 -21.42
N LEU A 364 17.46 12.01 -21.08
CA LEU A 364 18.65 12.50 -20.37
C LEU A 364 19.48 13.45 -21.25
N ALA A 365 19.71 13.12 -22.54
CA ALA A 365 20.43 14.02 -23.44
C ALA A 365 19.69 15.36 -23.60
N ALA A 366 18.36 15.32 -23.76
CA ALA A 366 17.53 16.53 -23.78
C ALA A 366 17.64 17.32 -22.47
N GLN A 367 17.55 16.67 -21.30
CA GLN A 367 17.69 17.32 -19.99
C GLN A 367 19.11 17.86 -19.73
N LEU A 368 20.15 17.24 -20.31
CA LEU A 368 21.53 17.72 -20.22
C LEU A 368 21.75 18.92 -21.14
N GLN A 369 21.27 18.90 -22.38
CA GLN A 369 21.29 20.08 -23.27
C GLN A 369 20.52 21.25 -22.64
N ASP A 370 19.30 21.00 -22.17
CA ASP A 370 18.42 22.00 -21.56
C ASP A 370 18.93 22.54 -20.20
N LYS A 371 19.98 21.94 -19.63
CA LYS A 371 20.72 22.45 -18.45
C LYS A 371 22.10 23.03 -18.77
N ALA A 372 22.80 22.52 -19.78
CA ALA A 372 24.17 22.95 -20.10
C ALA A 372 24.20 24.38 -20.66
N ASP A 373 23.27 24.72 -21.54
CA ASP A 373 23.25 26.01 -22.23
C ASP A 373 22.46 27.10 -21.47
N LYS A 374 21.85 26.76 -20.32
CA LYS A 374 21.15 27.73 -19.46
C LYS A 374 22.08 28.26 -18.39
N ASN A 375 22.51 29.51 -18.58
CA ASN A 375 23.06 30.39 -17.53
C ASN A 375 22.06 30.51 -16.36
N HIS A 376 22.13 29.59 -15.40
CA HIS A 376 21.29 29.57 -14.22
C HIS A 376 22.01 30.25 -13.07
N THR A 377 21.45 31.36 -12.59
CA THR A 377 22.00 32.12 -11.46
C THR A 377 21.31 31.73 -10.16
N HIS A 378 22.06 31.10 -9.26
CA HIS A 378 21.59 30.86 -7.90
C HIS A 378 21.43 32.17 -7.13
N ARG A 379 20.34 32.30 -6.40
CA ARG A 379 20.14 33.33 -5.37
C ARG A 379 20.71 32.81 -4.05
N ALA A 380 21.09 33.72 -3.15
CA ALA A 380 21.59 33.33 -1.82
C ALA A 380 20.56 32.51 -1.00
N ALA A 381 19.27 32.63 -1.30
CA ALA A 381 18.20 31.83 -0.70
C ALA A 381 18.14 30.38 -1.22
N ASP A 382 18.76 30.08 -2.37
CA ASP A 382 18.81 28.74 -2.96
C ASP A 382 19.98 27.90 -2.38
N ILE A 383 20.75 28.48 -1.45
CA ILE A 383 21.93 27.90 -0.80
C ILE A 383 21.64 27.86 0.71
N SER A 384 20.99 26.80 1.17
CA SER A 384 20.37 26.69 2.52
C SER A 384 21.31 27.06 3.68
N ASP A 385 22.59 26.73 3.55
CA ASP A 385 23.54 26.72 4.68
C ASP A 385 24.42 27.98 4.72
N LEU A 386 24.37 28.82 3.68
CA LEU A 386 25.23 30.00 3.52
C LEU A 386 25.05 31.01 4.67
N GLY A 387 23.81 31.18 5.14
CA GLY A 387 23.49 32.10 6.23
C GLY A 387 24.12 31.71 7.57
N ASP A 388 24.26 30.40 7.84
CA ASP A 388 24.84 29.90 9.09
C ASP A 388 26.36 29.78 9.03
N ALA A 389 26.91 29.44 7.85
CA ALA A 389 28.35 29.52 7.60
C ALA A 389 28.90 30.95 7.83
N ILE A 390 28.17 31.98 7.38
CA ILE A 390 28.52 33.39 7.62
C ILE A 390 28.47 33.75 9.11
N LYS A 391 27.45 33.28 9.86
CA LYS A 391 27.37 33.53 11.32
C LYS A 391 28.55 32.91 12.06
N GLN A 392 28.94 31.68 11.72
CA GLN A 392 30.08 30.99 12.34
C GLN A 392 31.41 31.70 12.04
N GLN A 393 31.63 32.13 10.79
CA GLN A 393 32.78 32.95 10.39
C GLN A 393 32.87 34.24 11.20
N MET A 394 31.77 34.99 11.32
CA MET A 394 31.74 36.26 12.07
C MET A 394 31.98 36.07 13.57
N ALA A 395 31.40 35.03 14.18
CA ALA A 395 31.60 34.71 15.60
C ALA A 395 33.06 34.30 15.91
N ALA A 396 33.74 33.62 14.97
CA ALA A 396 35.15 33.30 15.08
C ALA A 396 36.06 34.54 14.89
N ALA A 397 35.68 35.47 14.01
CA ALA A 397 36.45 36.68 13.71
C ALA A 397 36.35 37.79 14.77
N MET A 398 35.26 37.81 15.55
CA MET A 398 35.00 38.84 16.57
C MET A 398 34.56 38.24 17.91
N GLN A 399 35.54 37.85 18.72
CA GLN A 399 35.29 37.33 20.07
C GLN A 399 34.70 38.43 20.98
N HIS A 400 33.56 38.14 21.62
CA HIS A 400 32.82 39.12 22.42
C HIS A 400 32.16 38.45 23.64
N GLN A 401 32.18 39.13 24.78
CA GLN A 401 31.55 38.70 26.02
C GLN A 401 30.71 39.83 26.63
N ALA A 402 29.40 39.77 26.41
CA ALA A 402 28.42 40.68 26.99
C ALA A 402 28.16 40.36 28.48
N GLY A 403 29.00 40.88 29.37
CA GLY A 403 28.82 40.83 30.83
C GLY A 403 29.08 42.17 31.50
N THR A 404 28.78 42.29 32.79
CA THR A 404 29.08 43.48 33.60
C THR A 404 30.57 43.83 33.53
N ASN A 405 31.42 42.79 33.67
CA ASN A 405 32.81 42.82 33.23
C ASN A 405 32.87 42.03 31.91
N GLY A 406 33.32 42.67 30.83
CA GLY A 406 33.18 42.14 29.47
C GLY A 406 34.17 42.74 28.49
N TYR A 407 34.19 42.22 27.27
CA TYR A 407 35.09 42.67 26.21
C TYR A 407 34.53 42.45 24.81
N THR A 408 35.09 43.18 23.85
CA THR A 408 34.97 42.93 22.41
C THR A 408 36.36 42.96 21.78
N LYS A 409 36.72 41.91 21.06
CA LYS A 409 37.92 41.85 20.21
C LYS A 409 37.51 42.03 18.76
N LEU A 410 38.03 43.08 18.13
CA LEU A 410 37.79 43.41 16.73
C LEU A 410 38.77 42.67 15.82
N ALA A 411 38.36 42.40 14.57
CA ALA A 411 39.18 41.68 13.58
C ALA A 411 40.51 42.38 13.21
N ASN A 412 40.67 43.68 13.54
CA ASN A 412 41.93 44.44 13.38
C ASN A 412 42.90 44.29 14.58
N GLY A 413 42.60 43.40 15.52
CA GLY A 413 43.36 43.13 16.74
C GLY A 413 43.10 44.09 17.89
N LEU A 414 42.29 45.15 17.71
CA LEU A 414 41.91 46.06 18.79
C LEU A 414 40.94 45.36 19.75
N ILE A 415 41.18 45.54 21.05
CA ILE A 415 40.33 45.03 22.12
C ILE A 415 39.77 46.24 22.89
N ASP A 416 38.47 46.18 23.21
CA ASP A 416 37.73 47.13 24.02
C ASP A 416 37.11 46.36 25.19
N GLN A 417 37.50 46.69 26.42
CA GLN A 417 37.12 45.98 27.65
C GLN A 417 36.45 46.93 28.62
N TRP A 418 35.52 46.44 29.43
CA TRP A 418 34.84 47.23 30.46
C TRP A 418 34.57 46.40 31.71
N GLY A 419 34.32 47.10 32.81
CA GLY A 419 33.89 46.48 34.05
C GLY A 419 33.50 47.47 35.13
N GLU A 420 33.05 46.94 36.26
CA GLU A 420 32.87 47.69 37.50
C GLU A 420 33.77 47.12 38.60
N MET A 421 34.35 48.01 39.39
CA MET A 421 35.01 47.67 40.65
C MET A 421 34.22 48.30 41.80
N LEU A 422 33.38 47.51 42.46
CA LEU A 422 32.55 47.95 43.58
C LEU A 422 33.33 47.90 44.89
N MET A 423 33.28 48.97 45.68
CA MET A 423 33.91 49.07 47.00
C MET A 423 33.25 50.16 47.86
N GLY A 424 33.46 50.10 49.18
CA GLY A 424 33.16 51.21 50.08
C GLY A 424 34.34 52.19 50.21
N TRP A 425 34.23 53.15 51.12
CA TRP A 425 35.34 54.04 51.48
C TRP A 425 36.52 53.27 52.08
N GLN A 426 37.75 53.56 51.64
CA GLN A 426 38.98 52.87 52.09
C GLN A 426 40.14 53.81 52.46
N GLY A 427 39.98 55.14 52.32
CA GLY A 427 41.06 56.11 52.56
C GLY A 427 41.96 56.28 51.34
N GLU A 428 43.26 56.40 51.55
CA GLU A 428 44.27 56.49 50.48
C GLU A 428 44.94 55.13 50.24
N GLY A 429 44.91 54.63 49.00
CA GLY A 429 45.59 53.39 48.63
C GLY A 429 45.42 52.95 47.18
N PRO A 430 46.26 52.02 46.70
CA PRO A 430 46.20 51.48 45.34
C PRO A 430 45.12 50.39 45.21
N VAL A 431 44.12 50.62 44.36
CA VAL A 431 43.14 49.62 43.92
C VAL A 431 43.67 48.95 42.65
N LYS A 432 43.73 47.61 42.64
CA LYS A 432 44.13 46.83 41.45
C LYS A 432 42.92 46.25 40.74
N VAL A 433 42.86 46.45 39.42
CA VAL A 433 41.82 45.95 38.53
C VAL A 433 42.45 45.02 37.50
N VAL A 434 41.87 43.84 37.30
CA VAL A 434 42.29 42.84 36.31
C VAL A 434 41.31 42.85 35.15
N PHE A 435 41.82 42.82 33.92
CA PHE A 435 41.00 42.79 32.72
C PHE A 435 40.43 41.39 32.43
N PRO A 436 39.20 41.28 31.85
CA PRO A 436 38.61 40.00 31.42
C PRO A 436 39.51 39.14 30.52
N ILE A 437 40.27 39.77 29.63
CA ILE A 437 41.36 39.15 28.87
C ILE A 437 42.60 40.04 28.90
N ALA A 438 43.77 39.44 28.69
CA ALA A 438 44.98 40.22 28.44
C ALA A 438 44.92 40.90 27.07
N PHE A 439 45.35 42.16 27.01
CA PHE A 439 45.80 42.78 25.77
C PHE A 439 47.03 42.02 25.23
N THR A 440 47.12 41.84 23.91
CA THR A 440 48.15 41.04 23.24
C THR A 440 49.51 41.74 23.12
N SER A 441 49.53 43.07 23.31
CA SER A 441 50.69 43.95 23.31
C SER A 441 50.60 44.93 24.47
N GLU A 442 49.58 45.81 24.50
CA GLU A 442 49.46 46.86 25.52
C GLU A 442 48.04 47.46 25.62
N CYS A 443 47.74 48.09 26.75
CA CYS A 443 46.54 48.89 26.97
C CYS A 443 46.86 50.38 26.73
N PHE A 444 46.32 50.96 25.65
CA PHE A 444 46.60 52.35 25.27
C PHE A 444 45.96 53.38 26.20
N ASN A 445 44.75 53.10 26.72
CA ASN A 445 44.06 54.02 27.61
C ASN A 445 43.07 53.28 28.52
N VAL A 446 42.97 53.75 29.77
CA VAL A 446 41.90 53.40 30.71
C VAL A 446 41.11 54.66 31.05
N GLN A 447 39.80 54.58 30.90
CA GLN A 447 38.82 55.59 31.31
C GLN A 447 38.11 55.08 32.56
N ILE A 448 37.84 55.97 33.53
CA ILE A 448 37.11 55.62 34.75
C ILE A 448 36.01 56.65 35.02
N THR A 449 34.85 56.15 35.41
CA THR A 449 33.71 56.92 35.92
C THR A 449 33.46 56.50 37.37
N VAL A 450 33.63 57.43 38.32
CA VAL A 450 33.33 57.20 39.75
C VAL A 450 31.85 56.86 39.92
N LYS A 451 31.57 55.81 40.69
CA LYS A 451 30.21 55.34 41.00
C LYS A 451 29.81 55.87 42.37
N SER A 452 28.82 56.76 42.41
CA SER A 452 28.35 57.43 43.62
C SER A 452 26.83 57.35 43.78
N SER A 453 26.33 57.71 44.96
CA SER A 453 24.88 57.73 45.30
C SER A 453 24.04 58.77 44.53
N GLY A 454 24.63 59.53 43.61
CA GLY A 454 23.95 60.56 42.82
C GLY A 454 23.89 61.96 43.46
N ARG A 455 24.46 62.15 44.66
CA ARG A 455 24.62 63.48 45.26
C ARG A 455 25.77 64.25 44.60
N SER A 456 25.42 65.21 43.74
CA SER A 456 26.39 66.13 43.13
C SER A 456 27.19 66.89 44.20
N GLY A 457 28.52 66.89 44.08
CA GLY A 457 29.42 67.68 44.93
C GLY A 457 29.61 67.22 46.39
N SER A 458 29.08 66.06 46.81
CA SER A 458 29.24 65.60 48.21
C SER A 458 30.49 64.75 48.47
N VAL A 459 30.94 63.96 47.50
CA VAL A 459 32.07 63.02 47.67
C VAL A 459 33.36 63.63 47.11
N GLY A 460 34.39 63.73 47.97
CA GLY A 460 35.76 64.00 47.53
C GLY A 460 36.47 62.70 47.19
N THR A 461 36.76 62.47 45.91
CA THR A 461 37.60 61.36 45.44
C THR A 461 38.61 61.83 44.40
N ASP A 462 39.89 61.71 44.70
CA ASP A 462 40.93 61.70 43.68
C ASP A 462 41.17 60.25 43.24
N LEU A 463 41.26 60.04 41.93
CA LEU A 463 41.54 58.73 41.37
C LEU A 463 42.56 58.88 40.24
N THR A 464 43.82 58.58 40.54
CA THR A 464 44.95 58.75 39.64
C THR A 464 45.43 57.41 39.12
N ILE A 465 45.48 57.25 37.80
CA ILE A 465 46.15 56.14 37.13
C ILE A 465 47.48 56.66 36.61
N GLY A 466 48.60 56.16 37.15
CA GLY A 466 49.92 56.42 36.56
C GLY A 466 50.06 55.65 35.24
N ALA A 467 50.63 56.25 34.21
CA ALA A 467 50.80 55.58 32.92
C ALA A 467 51.61 54.27 33.04
N GLY A 468 52.59 54.21 33.96
CA GLY A 468 53.35 53.00 34.27
C GLY A 468 52.64 51.97 35.17
N GLU A 469 51.47 52.30 35.71
CA GLU A 469 50.61 51.35 36.45
C GLU A 469 49.58 50.66 35.54
N ILE A 470 49.54 51.01 34.25
CA ILE A 470 48.73 50.33 33.23
C ILE A 470 49.57 49.21 32.61
N THR A 471 49.02 48.00 32.57
CA THR A 471 49.68 46.81 32.01
C THR A 471 48.77 46.11 31.01
N ALA A 472 49.28 45.10 30.29
CA ALA A 472 48.48 44.28 29.40
C ALA A 472 47.37 43.47 30.12
N THR A 473 47.50 43.18 31.42
CA THR A 473 46.57 42.32 32.18
C THR A 473 45.66 43.07 33.16
N GLY A 474 45.91 44.36 33.39
CA GLY A 474 45.16 45.17 34.36
C GLY A 474 45.83 46.51 34.65
N PHE A 475 45.31 47.25 35.62
CA PHE A 475 45.89 48.51 36.08
C PHE A 475 45.81 48.66 37.61
N SER A 476 46.74 49.42 38.18
CA SER A 476 46.56 50.01 39.52
C SER A 476 46.05 51.45 39.40
N ALA A 477 45.05 51.83 40.19
CA ALA A 477 44.65 53.21 40.37
C ALA A 477 44.85 53.62 41.83
N MET A 478 45.55 54.73 42.07
CA MET A 478 45.63 55.34 43.40
C MET A 478 44.32 56.08 43.68
N LEU A 479 43.55 55.54 44.61
CA LEU A 479 42.31 56.13 45.11
C LEU A 479 42.62 56.88 46.41
N ASN A 480 42.10 58.10 46.55
CA ASN A 480 42.04 58.83 47.81
C ASN A 480 40.61 59.33 48.03
N THR A 481 39.93 58.80 49.06
CA THR A 481 38.55 59.20 49.44
C THR A 481 38.55 60.03 50.73
N TRP A 482 38.05 61.27 50.70
CA TRP A 482 37.96 62.15 51.87
C TRP A 482 36.59 62.83 52.05
N ALA A 483 36.23 63.08 53.31
CA ALA A 483 34.90 63.54 53.70
C ALA A 483 34.75 65.06 53.59
N GLN A 484 34.02 65.54 52.58
CA GLN A 484 33.48 66.90 52.48
C GLN A 484 31.96 66.91 52.61
N GLY A 485 31.45 66.24 53.66
CA GLY A 485 30.01 66.16 53.97
C GLY A 485 29.27 64.95 53.39
N ALA A 486 29.91 64.12 52.57
CA ALA A 486 29.40 62.79 52.21
C ALA A 486 29.36 61.81 53.40
N ALA A 487 28.48 60.82 53.28
CA ALA A 487 28.44 59.63 54.12
C ALA A 487 29.24 58.47 53.49
N ALA A 488 29.61 57.48 54.32
CA ALA A 488 30.45 56.34 53.92
C ALA A 488 29.81 55.38 52.87
N ASN A 489 28.56 55.60 52.48
CA ASN A 489 27.83 54.89 51.42
C ASN A 489 27.64 55.72 50.14
N ASP A 490 28.09 56.98 50.11
CA ASP A 490 27.96 57.86 48.93
C ASP A 490 28.98 57.55 47.83
N PHE A 491 30.08 56.84 48.16
CA PHE A 491 31.02 56.25 47.20
C PHE A 491 30.79 54.74 47.13
N GLN A 492 30.76 54.19 45.92
CA GLN A 492 30.42 52.80 45.63
C GLN A 492 31.48 52.13 44.74
N GLY A 493 32.67 52.72 44.62
CA GLY A 493 33.72 52.31 43.69
C GLY A 493 33.63 53.04 42.35
N PHE A 494 33.92 52.34 41.26
CA PHE A 494 33.96 52.95 39.92
C PHE A 494 33.68 51.95 38.79
N ALA A 495 33.15 52.47 37.68
CA ALA A 495 33.10 51.77 36.40
C ALA A 495 34.31 52.16 35.54
N TRP A 496 34.89 51.22 34.80
CA TRP A 496 36.07 51.44 33.98
C TRP A 496 35.89 50.89 32.56
N ARG A 497 36.60 51.48 31.60
CA ARG A 497 36.71 51.00 30.22
C ARG A 497 38.16 51.13 29.76
N ALA A 498 38.71 50.07 29.17
CA ALA A 498 40.09 49.99 28.73
C ALA A 498 40.17 49.60 27.25
N ILE A 499 41.02 50.28 26.49
CA ILE A 499 41.20 50.03 25.05
C ILE A 499 42.68 49.84 24.72
N GLY A 500 42.98 48.85 23.89
CA GLY A 500 44.34 48.37 23.63
C GLY A 500 44.40 47.36 22.50
N LYS A 501 45.56 46.72 22.33
CA LYS A 501 45.75 45.59 21.41
C LYS A 501 46.33 44.41 22.16
#